data_AF-K2CCY5-F1
#
_entry.id   AF-K2CCY5-F1
#
_cell.length_a   1.000
_cell.length_b   1.000
_cell.length_c   1.000
_cell.angle_alpha   90.00
_cell.angle_beta   90.00
_cell.angle_gamma   90.00
#
_symmetry.space_group_name_H-M   'P 1'
#
loop_
_entity.id
_entity.type
_entity.pdbx_description
1 polymer ?
#
loop_
_entity_poly.entity_id
_entity_poly.type
_entity_poly.pdbx_seq_one_letter_code
_entity_poly.pdbx_strand_id
1 'polypeptide(L)'
;MFSSLTNEMYFGDGIKIFYPLTSLGVGAHEISHGFTAHHSNLTYQKQSGGLNEAFSDMAAQAAEFYATKHNSWQIGPEIMKGEGALRYMDEPTKDGKSISHMKDYADNLNVHYTSGIFNKVFYLMATAADWDTQKAFNVMVKANIEEWTANTTFAEAACGVKRAADGLGYDLATVTNAFDQVGIEMNHC
;
A
#
# COMPACT_ATOMS: atom_id res chain seq x y z
N MET A 1 15.01 4.38 3.70
CA MET A 1 14.38 5.67 3.39
C MET A 1 14.85 6.18 2.03
N PHE A 2 13.91 6.36 1.11
CA PHE A 2 14.10 6.98 -0.19
C PHE A 2 14.15 8.51 -0.08
N SER A 3 15.08 9.12 -0.82
CA SER A 3 15.22 10.56 -0.96
C SER A 3 14.84 10.97 -2.37
N SER A 4 13.74 11.71 -2.55
CA SER A 4 13.34 12.27 -3.85
C SER A 4 14.25 13.42 -4.31
N LEU A 5 15.08 13.97 -3.42
CA LEU A 5 16.05 15.01 -3.75
C LEU A 5 17.30 14.43 -4.43
N THR A 6 17.72 13.23 -4.03
CA THR A 6 18.94 12.58 -4.53
C THR A 6 18.67 11.34 -5.37
N ASN A 7 17.43 10.84 -5.39
CA ASN A 7 17.03 9.57 -6.00
C ASN A 7 17.82 8.36 -5.47
N GLU A 8 18.07 8.36 -4.16
CA GLU A 8 18.85 7.34 -3.46
C GLU A 8 18.05 6.73 -2.30
N MET A 9 18.47 5.55 -1.87
CA MET A 9 17.91 4.84 -0.73
C MET A 9 18.99 4.62 0.33
N TYR A 10 18.67 5.00 1.56
CA TYR A 10 19.53 4.80 2.72
C TYR A 10 18.90 3.78 3.66
N PHE A 11 19.68 2.77 4.05
CA PHE A 11 19.26 1.75 5.00
C PHE A 11 20.14 1.83 6.24
N GLY A 12 19.51 2.05 7.40
CA GLY A 12 20.23 2.01 8.67
C GLY A 12 20.52 0.59 9.12
N ASP A 13 21.58 0.41 9.91
CA ASP A 13 21.99 -0.91 10.43
C ASP A 13 21.09 -1.44 11.57
N GLY A 14 20.13 -0.64 12.02
CA GLY A 14 19.33 -0.96 13.21
C GLY A 14 20.15 -0.92 14.50
N ILE A 15 19.49 -0.95 15.66
CA ILE A 15 20.16 -0.97 16.97
C ILE A 15 19.41 -1.89 17.93
N LYS A 16 18.35 -1.40 18.57
CA LYS A 16 17.63 -2.12 19.64
C LYS A 16 16.41 -2.89 19.13
N ILE A 17 15.66 -2.28 18.21
CA ILE A 17 14.38 -2.81 17.73
C ILE A 17 14.55 -3.59 16.43
N PHE A 18 15.43 -3.10 15.55
CA PHE A 18 15.62 -3.65 14.21
C PHE A 18 17.00 -4.29 14.04
N TYR A 19 17.07 -5.32 13.21
CA TYR A 19 18.24 -5.71 12.43
C TYR A 19 18.56 -4.63 11.37
N PRO A 20 19.63 -4.76 10.56
CA PRO A 20 19.80 -3.90 9.39
C PRO A 20 18.54 -3.88 8.54
N LEU A 21 18.11 -2.69 8.12
CA LEU A 21 16.83 -2.47 7.42
C LEU A 21 16.90 -2.90 5.94
N THR A 22 17.70 -3.92 5.63
CA THR A 22 17.96 -4.43 4.29
C THR A 22 17.24 -5.76 4.10
N SER A 23 16.02 -5.68 3.59
CA SER A 23 15.22 -6.84 3.22
C SER A 23 14.58 -6.64 1.86
N LEU A 24 14.01 -7.71 1.29
CA LEU A 24 13.25 -7.61 0.04
C LEU A 24 12.07 -6.65 0.19
N GLY A 25 11.30 -6.78 1.27
CA GLY A 25 10.13 -5.94 1.54
C GLY A 25 10.51 -4.46 1.71
N VAL A 26 11.50 -4.16 2.56
CA VAL A 26 11.93 -2.77 2.78
C VAL A 26 12.56 -2.18 1.51
N GLY A 27 13.38 -2.94 0.79
CA GLY A 27 13.96 -2.49 -0.48
C GLY A 27 12.89 -2.16 -1.52
N ALA A 28 11.91 -3.05 -1.71
CA ALA A 28 10.82 -2.85 -2.66
C ALA A 28 9.92 -1.67 -2.27
N HIS A 29 9.62 -1.51 -0.97
CA HIS A 29 8.87 -0.37 -0.46
C HIS A 29 9.58 0.96 -0.80
N GLU A 30 10.86 1.07 -0.49
CA GLU A 30 11.61 2.31 -0.68
C GLU A 30 11.82 2.65 -2.16
N ILE A 31 12.06 1.66 -3.03
CA ILE A 31 12.10 1.85 -4.49
C ILE A 31 10.75 2.37 -5.01
N SER A 32 9.65 1.90 -4.43
CA SER A 32 8.29 2.21 -4.90
C SER A 32 7.82 3.60 -4.52
N HIS A 33 8.44 4.26 -3.53
CA HIS A 33 8.33 5.71 -3.39
C HIS A 33 8.90 6.45 -4.60
N GLY A 34 10.04 6.01 -5.13
CA GLY A 34 10.60 6.54 -6.37
C GLY A 34 9.71 6.29 -7.57
N PHE A 35 9.12 5.09 -7.69
CA PHE A 35 8.10 4.81 -8.71
C PHE A 35 6.93 5.80 -8.61
N THR A 36 6.37 5.99 -7.42
CA THR A 36 5.26 6.91 -7.19
C THR A 36 5.63 8.36 -7.52
N ALA A 37 6.84 8.80 -7.14
CA ALA A 37 7.34 10.14 -7.42
C ALA A 37 7.47 10.43 -8.94
N HIS A 38 7.75 9.42 -9.75
CA HIS A 38 7.86 9.54 -11.21
C HIS A 38 6.54 9.34 -11.97
N HIS A 39 5.45 8.98 -11.29
CA HIS A 39 4.13 8.78 -11.88
C HIS A 39 3.10 9.73 -11.28
N SER A 40 2.18 9.24 -10.43
CA SER A 40 1.14 10.08 -9.80
C SER A 40 1.68 11.24 -8.95
N ASN A 41 2.92 11.13 -8.49
CA ASN A 41 3.59 12.10 -7.61
C ASN A 41 2.76 12.41 -6.35
N LEU A 42 2.14 11.38 -5.76
CA LEU A 42 1.34 11.50 -4.55
C LEU A 42 2.13 12.23 -3.45
N THR A 43 1.62 13.38 -3.03
CA THR A 43 2.22 14.19 -1.98
C THR A 43 2.22 13.42 -0.67
N TYR A 44 3.32 13.53 0.08
CA TYR A 44 3.54 12.76 1.31
C TYR A 44 2.85 13.40 2.53
N GLN A 45 1.54 13.60 2.45
CA GLN A 45 0.72 14.21 3.50
C GLN A 45 -0.74 13.75 3.39
N LYS A 46 -1.47 13.74 4.51
CA LYS A 46 -2.92 13.45 4.53
C LYS A 46 -3.25 12.11 3.82
N GLN A 47 -4.32 12.08 3.01
CA GLN A 47 -4.77 10.89 2.28
C GLN A 47 -3.80 10.47 1.17
N SER A 48 -3.30 11.42 0.38
CA SER A 48 -2.31 11.13 -0.68
C SER A 48 -1.03 10.52 -0.11
N GLY A 49 -0.61 10.97 1.07
CA GLY A 49 0.54 10.40 1.78
C GLY A 49 0.28 9.00 2.31
N GLY A 50 -0.91 8.75 2.87
CA GLY A 50 -1.33 7.40 3.26
C GLY A 50 -1.40 6.45 2.07
N LEU A 51 -1.87 6.93 0.92
CA LEU A 51 -1.89 6.17 -0.33
C LEU A 51 -0.48 5.89 -0.86
N ASN A 52 0.43 6.86 -0.75
CA ASN A 52 1.83 6.72 -1.14
C ASN A 52 2.52 5.61 -0.31
N GLU A 53 2.38 5.66 1.02
CA GLU A 53 2.85 4.60 1.92
C GLU A 53 2.23 3.24 1.61
N ALA A 54 0.91 3.19 1.40
CA ALA A 54 0.22 1.95 1.10
C ALA A 54 0.71 1.34 -0.20
N PHE A 55 0.88 2.12 -1.27
CA PHE A 55 1.41 1.61 -2.54
C PHE A 55 2.80 0.99 -2.38
N SER A 56 3.68 1.60 -1.57
CA SER A 56 4.99 1.05 -1.26
C SER A 56 4.90 -0.26 -0.44
N ASP A 57 3.96 -0.38 0.50
CA ASP A 57 3.67 -1.64 1.21
C ASP A 57 3.13 -2.74 0.27
N MET A 58 2.25 -2.37 -0.68
CA MET A 58 1.76 -3.30 -1.70
C MET A 58 2.89 -3.81 -2.59
N ALA A 59 3.85 -2.94 -2.94
CA ALA A 59 5.01 -3.33 -3.72
C ALA A 59 5.96 -4.28 -2.96
N ALA A 60 6.09 -4.11 -1.64
CA ALA A 60 6.80 -5.06 -0.78
C ALA A 60 6.17 -6.47 -0.89
N GLN A 61 4.84 -6.55 -0.78
CA GLN A 61 4.11 -7.81 -0.96
C GLN A 61 4.21 -8.35 -2.39
N ALA A 62 4.12 -7.51 -3.41
CA ALA A 62 4.29 -7.93 -4.79
C ALA A 62 5.70 -8.51 -5.04
N ALA A 63 6.74 -7.93 -4.43
CA ALA A 63 8.10 -8.43 -4.52
C ALA A 63 8.27 -9.79 -3.81
N GLU A 64 7.73 -9.93 -2.60
CA GLU A 64 7.70 -11.23 -1.89
C GLU A 64 7.00 -12.31 -2.72
N PHE A 65 5.83 -11.98 -3.27
CA PHE A 65 5.06 -12.90 -4.09
C PHE A 65 5.78 -13.25 -5.40
N TYR A 66 6.42 -12.27 -6.04
CA TYR A 66 7.21 -12.50 -7.23
C TYR A 66 8.35 -13.49 -6.96
N ALA A 67 9.08 -13.30 -5.87
CA ALA A 67 10.25 -14.09 -5.51
C ALA A 67 9.89 -15.49 -4.98
N THR A 68 8.80 -15.63 -4.23
CA THR A 68 8.53 -16.83 -3.43
C THR A 68 7.18 -17.48 -3.69
N LYS A 69 6.29 -16.83 -4.46
CA LYS A 69 4.86 -17.19 -4.62
C LYS A 69 4.06 -17.18 -3.32
N HIS A 70 4.58 -16.53 -2.28
CA HIS A 70 3.93 -16.36 -0.99
C HIS A 70 3.97 -14.90 -0.55
N ASN A 71 3.00 -14.51 0.27
CA ASN A 71 2.92 -13.21 0.91
C ASN A 71 2.89 -13.38 2.41
N SER A 72 3.68 -12.59 3.13
CA SER A 72 3.59 -12.51 4.58
C SER A 72 2.37 -11.72 5.04
N TRP A 73 1.87 -10.80 4.21
CA TRP A 73 0.89 -9.77 4.57
C TRP A 73 1.34 -8.88 5.74
N GLN A 74 2.63 -8.86 5.99
CA GLN A 74 3.29 -8.15 7.07
C GLN A 74 4.40 -7.29 6.47
N ILE A 75 4.63 -6.12 7.07
CA ILE A 75 5.71 -5.23 6.62
C ILE A 75 6.86 -5.28 7.60
N GLY A 76 8.01 -5.71 7.10
CA GLY A 76 9.27 -5.84 7.82
C GLY A 76 9.30 -6.81 9.02
N PRO A 77 8.54 -7.92 9.08
CA PRO A 77 8.75 -8.92 10.13
C PRO A 77 10.19 -9.45 10.15
N GLU A 78 10.84 -9.53 8.99
CA GLU A 78 12.21 -10.03 8.81
C GLU A 78 13.30 -9.10 9.35
N ILE A 79 12.99 -7.83 9.59
CA ILE A 79 13.92 -6.87 10.18
C ILE A 79 13.64 -6.63 11.68
N MET A 80 12.58 -7.20 12.24
CA MET A 80 12.23 -7.07 13.65
C MET A 80 13.06 -8.02 14.52
N LYS A 81 13.63 -7.50 15.62
CA LYS A 81 14.31 -8.35 16.62
C LYS A 81 13.34 -9.05 17.59
N GLY A 82 12.13 -8.51 17.73
CA GLY A 82 11.05 -9.09 18.53
C GLY A 82 10.03 -9.83 17.67
N GLU A 83 8.99 -10.37 18.31
CA GLU A 83 7.87 -10.97 17.59
C GLU A 83 7.03 -9.90 16.87
N GLY A 84 6.49 -10.28 15.72
CA GLY A 84 5.57 -9.44 14.93
C GLY A 84 6.27 -8.67 13.81
N ALA A 85 5.57 -7.66 13.30
CA ALA A 85 5.94 -6.83 12.15
C ALA A 85 5.74 -5.34 12.45
N LEU A 86 6.24 -4.46 11.58
CA LEU A 86 5.99 -3.02 11.70
C LEU A 86 4.52 -2.68 11.40
N ARG A 87 3.93 -3.35 10.40
CA ARG A 87 2.54 -3.20 9.97
C ARG A 87 1.98 -4.53 9.51
N TYR A 88 0.65 -4.62 9.49
CA TYR A 88 -0.12 -5.80 9.09
C TYR A 88 -1.14 -5.36 8.03
N MET A 89 -1.17 -5.98 6.85
CA MET A 89 -2.07 -5.57 5.77
C MET A 89 -3.46 -6.23 5.90
N ASP A 90 -3.52 -7.42 6.50
CA ASP A 90 -4.74 -8.15 6.81
C ASP A 90 -5.55 -7.48 7.93
N GLU A 91 -4.86 -7.08 9.00
CA GLU A 91 -5.45 -6.37 10.15
C GLU A 91 -4.58 -5.18 10.58
N PRO A 92 -4.67 -4.02 9.89
CA PRO A 92 -3.82 -2.85 10.18
C PRO A 92 -3.79 -2.43 11.64
N THR A 93 -4.96 -2.47 12.32
CA THR A 93 -5.12 -2.07 13.72
C THR A 93 -4.29 -2.91 14.70
N LYS A 94 -3.75 -4.06 14.28
CA LYS A 94 -2.94 -4.96 15.11
C LYS A 94 -1.61 -4.36 15.57
N ASP A 95 -1.09 -3.35 14.88
CA ASP A 95 0.08 -2.59 15.34
C ASP A 95 -0.23 -1.56 16.46
N GLY A 96 -1.53 -1.41 16.80
CA GLY A 96 -2.03 -0.51 17.84
C GLY A 96 -2.11 0.97 17.44
N LYS A 97 -1.84 1.33 16.17
CA LYS A 97 -1.78 2.72 15.69
C LYS A 97 -2.44 2.94 14.34
N SER A 98 -2.27 2.00 13.41
CA SER A 98 -2.83 2.07 12.06
C SER A 98 -4.34 1.93 12.10
N ILE A 99 -4.99 2.56 11.12
CA ILE A 99 -6.43 2.51 10.94
C ILE A 99 -6.77 1.63 9.74
N SER A 100 -7.93 0.99 9.76
CA SER A 100 -8.36 0.11 8.66
C SER A 100 -9.67 0.53 8.00
N HIS A 101 -10.20 1.70 8.35
CA HIS A 101 -11.51 2.16 7.88
C HIS A 101 -11.57 3.70 7.81
N MET A 102 -12.29 4.25 6.82
CA MET A 102 -12.36 5.69 6.55
C MET A 102 -12.93 6.51 7.71
N LYS A 103 -13.88 5.94 8.46
CA LYS A 103 -14.44 6.55 9.68
C LYS A 103 -13.41 6.95 10.75
N ASP A 104 -12.27 6.26 10.77
CA ASP A 104 -11.21 6.45 11.76
C ASP A 104 -10.11 7.41 11.24
N TYR A 105 -10.26 7.92 10.01
CA TYR A 105 -9.32 8.84 9.40
C TYR A 105 -9.39 10.24 10.03
N ALA A 106 -8.23 10.85 10.26
CA ALA A 106 -8.08 12.26 10.56
C ALA A 106 -6.83 12.82 9.87
N ASP A 107 -6.91 14.08 9.44
CA ASP A 107 -5.87 14.75 8.64
C ASP A 107 -4.50 14.86 9.33
N ASN A 108 -4.48 14.78 10.66
CA ASN A 108 -3.27 14.87 11.48
C ASN A 108 -2.63 13.50 11.79
N LEU A 109 -3.22 12.40 11.32
CA LEU A 109 -2.63 11.08 11.49
C LEU A 109 -1.40 10.92 10.60
N ASN A 110 -0.42 10.17 11.11
CA ASN A 110 0.78 9.84 10.34
C ASN A 110 0.41 8.95 9.14
N VAL A 111 1.04 9.21 8.00
CA VAL A 111 0.81 8.46 6.75
C VAL A 111 1.08 6.96 6.87
N HIS A 112 2.03 6.56 7.71
CA HIS A 112 2.31 5.14 8.00
C HIS A 112 1.15 4.44 8.72
N TYR A 113 0.22 5.20 9.31
CA TYR A 113 -0.96 4.67 10.01
C TYR A 113 -2.22 4.76 9.13
N THR A 114 -2.35 5.83 8.33
CA THR A 114 -3.47 5.99 7.39
C THR A 114 -3.34 5.08 6.16
N SER A 115 -2.13 4.61 5.85
CA SER A 115 -1.88 3.59 4.82
C SER A 115 -2.63 2.29 5.06
N GLY A 116 -2.97 1.98 6.32
CA GLY A 116 -3.72 0.78 6.71
C GLY A 116 -5.04 0.60 5.94
N ILE A 117 -5.71 1.69 5.55
CA ILE A 117 -6.95 1.64 4.75
C ILE A 117 -6.68 0.97 3.40
N PHE A 118 -5.71 1.46 2.64
CA PHE A 118 -5.38 0.92 1.32
C PHE A 118 -4.59 -0.39 1.39
N ASN A 119 -3.82 -0.61 2.46
CA ASN A 119 -3.20 -1.91 2.74
C ASN A 119 -4.26 -3.00 2.87
N LYS A 120 -5.34 -2.72 3.61
CA LYS A 120 -6.45 -3.66 3.77
C LYS A 120 -7.22 -3.88 2.47
N VAL A 121 -7.46 -2.84 1.68
CA VAL A 121 -8.07 -2.99 0.34
C VAL A 121 -7.23 -3.93 -0.53
N PHE A 122 -5.91 -3.72 -0.57
CA PHE A 122 -5.02 -4.55 -1.36
C PHE A 122 -5.02 -6.00 -0.90
N TYR A 123 -4.95 -6.25 0.42
CA TYR A 123 -5.09 -7.59 0.99
C TYR A 123 -6.40 -8.26 0.55
N LEU A 124 -7.53 -7.56 0.67
CA LEU A 124 -8.85 -8.07 0.31
C LEU A 124 -8.95 -8.40 -1.18
N MET A 125 -8.41 -7.55 -2.06
CA MET A 125 -8.35 -7.81 -3.49
C MET A 125 -7.47 -9.01 -3.82
N ALA A 126 -6.26 -9.05 -3.27
CA ALA A 126 -5.26 -10.08 -3.60
C ALA A 126 -5.61 -11.47 -3.06
N THR A 127 -6.49 -11.56 -2.06
CA THR A 127 -6.93 -12.82 -1.44
C THR A 127 -8.35 -13.24 -1.87
N ALA A 128 -9.00 -12.46 -2.73
CA ALA A 128 -10.30 -12.82 -3.29
C ALA A 128 -10.20 -14.02 -4.25
N ALA A 129 -11.32 -14.72 -4.44
CA ALA A 129 -11.41 -15.81 -5.41
C ALA A 129 -11.05 -15.30 -6.82
N ASP A 130 -10.26 -16.07 -7.57
CA ASP A 130 -9.76 -15.73 -8.91
C ASP A 130 -8.89 -14.45 -9.00
N TRP A 131 -8.37 -14.01 -7.85
CA TRP A 131 -7.34 -12.98 -7.73
C TRP A 131 -6.10 -13.52 -7.03
N ASP A 132 -4.99 -12.84 -7.28
CA ASP A 132 -3.73 -13.02 -6.58
C ASP A 132 -3.05 -11.66 -6.40
N THR A 133 -1.93 -11.66 -5.69
CA THR A 133 -1.14 -10.45 -5.43
C THR A 133 -0.66 -9.77 -6.71
N GLN A 134 -0.31 -10.54 -7.74
CA GLN A 134 0.13 -9.98 -9.01
C GLN A 134 -1.00 -9.23 -9.70
N LYS A 135 -2.20 -9.83 -9.79
CA LYS A 135 -3.38 -9.22 -10.40
C LYS A 135 -3.82 -7.97 -9.65
N ALA A 136 -3.87 -8.02 -8.32
CA ALA A 136 -4.18 -6.85 -7.50
C ALA A 136 -3.14 -5.73 -7.69
N PHE A 137 -1.85 -6.07 -7.74
CA PHE A 137 -0.79 -5.07 -7.90
C PHE A 137 -0.79 -4.45 -9.30
N ASN A 138 -1.12 -5.20 -10.35
CA ASN A 138 -1.28 -4.66 -11.70
C ASN A 138 -2.33 -3.54 -11.74
N VAL A 139 -3.45 -3.70 -11.03
CA VAL A 139 -4.49 -2.66 -10.93
C VAL A 139 -3.94 -1.42 -10.22
N MET A 140 -3.27 -1.61 -9.08
CA MET A 140 -2.71 -0.50 -8.30
C MET A 140 -1.61 0.25 -9.06
N VAL A 141 -0.76 -0.46 -9.79
CA VAL A 141 0.26 0.12 -10.68
C VAL A 141 -0.41 0.93 -11.78
N LYS A 142 -1.40 0.37 -12.49
CA LYS A 142 -2.11 1.09 -13.55
C LYS A 142 -2.80 2.34 -13.00
N ALA A 143 -3.43 2.26 -11.82
CA ALA A 143 -4.04 3.43 -11.18
C ALA A 143 -2.99 4.50 -10.81
N ASN A 144 -1.82 4.11 -10.29
CA ASN A 144 -0.73 5.04 -9.98
C ASN A 144 -0.17 5.72 -11.24
N ILE A 145 -0.10 5.02 -12.37
CA ILE A 145 0.39 5.59 -13.64
C ILE A 145 -0.64 6.51 -14.29
N GLU A 146 -1.91 6.09 -14.35
CA GLU A 146 -2.90 6.68 -15.26
C GLU A 146 -4.01 7.49 -14.58
N GLU A 147 -4.28 7.23 -13.30
CA GLU A 147 -5.52 7.69 -12.64
C GLU A 147 -5.28 8.61 -11.44
N TRP A 148 -4.18 8.41 -10.72
CA TRP A 148 -3.86 9.18 -9.52
C TRP A 148 -3.04 10.43 -9.84
N THR A 149 -3.25 11.45 -9.03
CA THR A 149 -2.53 12.72 -9.08
C THR A 149 -1.93 13.04 -7.71
N ALA A 150 -1.11 14.08 -7.65
CA ALA A 150 -0.37 14.44 -6.45
C ALA A 150 -1.23 14.67 -5.20
N ASN A 151 -2.50 15.06 -5.36
CA ASN A 151 -3.41 15.36 -4.24
C ASN A 151 -4.63 14.43 -4.19
N THR A 152 -4.57 13.29 -4.88
CA THR A 152 -5.67 12.32 -4.91
C THR A 152 -6.09 11.92 -3.50
N THR A 153 -7.38 12.06 -3.24
CA THR A 153 -8.07 11.57 -2.03
C THR A 153 -8.31 10.06 -2.12
N PHE A 154 -8.63 9.42 -1.00
CA PHE A 154 -8.96 7.99 -0.97
C PHE A 154 -10.19 7.64 -1.81
N ALA A 155 -11.20 8.52 -1.86
CA ALA A 155 -12.39 8.32 -2.70
C ALA A 155 -12.04 8.42 -4.20
N GLU A 156 -11.27 9.43 -4.60
CA GLU A 156 -10.78 9.57 -5.99
C GLU A 156 -9.86 8.40 -6.38
N ALA A 157 -9.00 7.97 -5.46
CA ALA A 157 -8.12 6.83 -5.65
C ALA A 157 -8.90 5.55 -5.90
N ALA A 158 -9.97 5.30 -5.12
CA ALA A 158 -10.86 4.17 -5.33
C ALA A 158 -11.44 4.21 -6.75
N CYS A 159 -11.99 5.35 -7.19
CA CYS A 159 -12.49 5.48 -8.56
C CYS A 159 -11.42 5.19 -9.62
N GLY A 160 -10.18 5.63 -9.40
CA GLY A 160 -9.04 5.29 -10.24
C GLY A 160 -8.76 3.79 -10.27
N VAL A 161 -8.80 3.10 -9.13
CA VAL A 161 -8.61 1.65 -9.05
C VAL A 161 -9.71 0.89 -9.81
N LYS A 162 -10.98 1.32 -9.72
CA LYS A 162 -12.07 0.72 -10.50
C LYS A 162 -11.90 0.92 -12.00
N ARG A 163 -11.52 2.12 -12.46
CA ARG A 163 -11.22 2.38 -13.89
C ARG A 163 -10.01 1.59 -14.37
N ALA A 164 -8.97 1.47 -13.55
CA ALA A 164 -7.80 0.66 -13.86
C ALA A 164 -8.15 -0.84 -13.98
N ALA A 165 -8.99 -1.37 -13.09
CA ALA A 165 -9.46 -2.75 -13.15
C ALA A 165 -10.33 -3.00 -14.39
N ASP A 166 -11.22 -2.06 -14.73
CA ASP A 166 -12.06 -2.12 -15.94
C ASP A 166 -11.20 -2.12 -17.21
N GLY A 167 -10.22 -1.22 -17.28
CA GLY A 167 -9.27 -1.14 -18.40
C GLY A 167 -8.37 -2.38 -18.55
N LEU A 168 -8.23 -3.20 -17.49
CA LEU A 168 -7.54 -4.50 -17.52
C LEU A 168 -8.49 -5.68 -17.79
N GLY A 169 -9.80 -5.43 -17.88
CA GLY A 169 -10.83 -6.46 -18.05
C GLY A 169 -11.01 -7.33 -16.83
N TYR A 170 -10.74 -6.81 -15.62
CA TYR A 170 -10.89 -7.55 -14.36
C TYR A 170 -12.25 -7.32 -13.72
N ASP A 171 -12.65 -8.24 -12.83
CA ASP A 171 -13.93 -8.18 -12.12
C ASP A 171 -14.03 -6.96 -11.20
N LEU A 172 -15.00 -6.09 -11.47
CA LEU A 172 -15.22 -4.87 -10.69
C LEU A 172 -15.93 -5.13 -9.36
N ALA A 173 -16.64 -6.27 -9.22
CA ALA A 173 -17.30 -6.62 -7.99
C ALA A 173 -16.28 -6.86 -6.87
N THR A 174 -15.19 -7.57 -7.16
CA THR A 174 -14.07 -7.76 -6.21
C THR A 174 -13.50 -6.44 -5.73
N VAL A 175 -13.24 -5.49 -6.64
CA VAL A 175 -12.70 -4.16 -6.31
C VAL A 175 -13.69 -3.40 -5.42
N THR A 176 -14.96 -3.37 -5.81
CA THR A 176 -16.02 -2.65 -5.08
C THR A 176 -16.19 -3.21 -3.67
N ASN A 177 -16.29 -4.53 -3.54
CA ASN A 177 -16.41 -5.21 -2.25
C ASN A 177 -15.22 -4.96 -1.31
N ALA A 178 -14.00 -4.82 -1.85
CA ALA A 178 -12.82 -4.51 -1.04
C ALA A 178 -12.87 -3.08 -0.46
N PHE A 179 -13.31 -2.11 -1.26
CA PHE A 179 -13.45 -0.72 -0.82
C PHE A 179 -14.62 -0.50 0.15
N ASP A 180 -15.75 -1.19 -0.06
CA ASP A 180 -16.90 -1.15 0.86
C ASP A 180 -16.50 -1.61 2.27
N GLN A 181 -15.64 -2.62 2.39
CA GLN A 181 -15.15 -3.14 3.68
C GLN A 181 -14.29 -2.15 4.47
N VAL A 182 -13.74 -1.12 3.81
CA VAL A 182 -12.97 -0.05 4.47
C VAL A 182 -13.72 1.27 4.51
N GLY A 183 -14.99 1.28 4.13
CA GLY A 183 -15.87 2.45 4.21
C GLY A 183 -15.63 3.49 3.12
N ILE A 184 -15.20 3.07 1.93
CA ILE A 184 -15.09 3.95 0.76
C ILE A 184 -16.09 3.49 -0.29
N GLU A 185 -17.18 4.23 -0.45
CA GLU A 185 -18.20 3.92 -1.45
C GLU A 185 -17.77 4.36 -2.85
N MET A 186 -18.00 3.51 -3.84
CA MET A 186 -17.59 3.74 -5.24
C MET A 186 -18.74 4.14 -6.16
N ASN A 187 -19.85 4.60 -5.58
CA ASN A 187 -21.10 4.90 -6.27
C ASN A 187 -21.04 6.18 -7.12
N HIS A 188 -20.00 7.00 -6.92
CA HIS A 188 -19.75 8.25 -7.65
C HIS A 188 -18.58 8.14 -8.65
N CYS A 189 -18.20 6.90 -8.97
CA CYS A 189 -17.29 6.52 -10.05
C CYS A 189 -18.11 5.95 -11.21
#